data_AF-A0A7S3WWN4-F1
#
_entry.id   AF-A0A7S3WWN4-F1
#
_cell.length_a   1.000
_cell.length_b   1.000
_cell.length_c   1.000
_cell.angle_alpha   90.00
_cell.angle_beta   90.00
_cell.angle_gamma   90.00
#
_symmetry.space_group_name_H-M   'P 1'
#
loop_
_entity.id
_entity.type
_entity.pdbx_description
1 polymer ?
#
loop_
_entity_poly.entity_id
_entity_poly.type
_entity_poly.pdbx_seq_one_letter_code
_entity_poly.pdbx_strand_id
1 'polypeptide(L)'
;RYIKDTSVFAVTASFSIFAYLWLLFILEINSKDIVELWEALVTFAFFPIFVTLAYLADIGVLGCGLSKRADDIAWSEASMEEFAQLERRIRAEHGEHLSEVEVGALMQYQFPAPKNK
;
A
#
# COMPACT_ATOMS: atom_id res chain seq x y z
N ARG A 1 -17.88 -6.27 -1.77
CA ARG A 1 -17.38 -6.53 -3.14
C ARG A 1 -15.87 -6.43 -3.08
N TYR A 2 -15.12 -7.54 -3.16
CA TYR A 2 -13.66 -7.51 -3.02
C TYR A 2 -13.06 -7.11 -4.38
N ILE A 3 -12.46 -5.92 -4.42
CA ILE A 3 -11.84 -5.38 -5.64
C ILE A 3 -10.45 -6.02 -5.73
N LYS A 4 -10.21 -6.76 -6.83
CA LYS A 4 -8.97 -7.52 -7.09
C LYS A 4 -7.91 -6.70 -7.83
N ASP A 5 -8.00 -5.37 -7.77
CA ASP A 5 -7.12 -4.46 -8.50
C ASP A 5 -6.02 -3.86 -7.61
N THR A 6 -5.55 -4.61 -6.61
CA THR A 6 -4.51 -4.14 -5.67
C THR A 6 -3.11 -4.10 -6.30
N SER A 7 -2.82 -4.92 -7.32
CA SER A 7 -1.53 -4.93 -8.00
C SER A 7 -1.23 -3.62 -8.73
N VAL A 8 -2.19 -3.12 -9.50
CA VAL A 8 -2.06 -1.87 -10.25
C VAL A 8 -1.94 -0.68 -9.31
N PHE A 9 -2.68 -0.69 -8.19
CA PHE A 9 -2.61 0.34 -7.18
C PHE A 9 -1.24 0.36 -6.46
N ALA A 10 -0.72 -0.80 -6.06
CA ALA A 10 0.58 -0.90 -5.41
C ALA A 10 1.73 -0.44 -6.31
N VAL A 11 1.68 -0.78 -7.61
CA VAL A 11 2.66 -0.32 -8.60
C VAL A 11 2.62 1.19 -8.74
N THR A 12 1.42 1.76 -8.86
CA THR A 12 1.22 3.21 -8.99
C THR A 12 1.70 3.97 -7.75
N ALA A 13 1.42 3.44 -6.55
CA ALA A 13 1.88 4.02 -5.30
C ALA A 13 3.41 3.96 -5.15
N SER A 14 4.02 2.83 -5.52
CA SER A 14 5.48 2.65 -5.50
C SER A 14 6.17 3.61 -6.47
N PHE A 15 5.59 3.82 -7.66
CA PHE A 15 6.09 4.77 -8.65
C PHE A 15 6.07 6.20 -8.16
N SER A 16 5.00 6.59 -7.45
CA SER A 16 4.87 7.92 -6.86
C SER A 16 6.02 8.19 -5.89
N ILE A 17 6.28 7.27 -4.96
CA ILE A 17 7.38 7.40 -3.98
C ILE A 17 8.75 7.44 -4.68
N PHE A 18 8.99 6.54 -5.64
CA PHE A 18 10.26 6.48 -6.35
C PHE A 18 10.56 7.77 -7.14
N ALA A 19 9.56 8.36 -7.78
CA ALA A 19 9.73 9.60 -8.54
C ALA A 19 10.24 10.75 -7.64
N TYR A 20 9.71 10.87 -6.43
CA TYR A 20 10.20 11.87 -5.46
C TYR A 20 11.62 11.60 -5.00
N LEU A 21 11.97 10.34 -4.73
CA LEU A 21 13.34 9.96 -4.38
C LEU A 21 14.33 10.25 -5.52
N TRP A 22 13.93 9.97 -6.76
CA TRP A 22 14.75 10.27 -7.94
C TRP A 22 14.92 11.78 -8.13
N LEU A 23 13.86 12.56 -7.92
CA LEU A 23 13.92 14.02 -7.99
C LEU A 23 14.87 14.60 -6.93
N LEU A 24 14.87 14.06 -5.70
CA LEU A 24 15.84 14.45 -4.68
C LEU A 24 17.27 14.06 -5.07
N PHE A 25 17.45 12.88 -5.69
CA PHE A 25 18.77 12.41 -6.12
C PHE A 25 19.42 13.32 -7.16
N ILE A 26 18.66 13.74 -8.19
CA ILE A 26 19.20 14.62 -9.25
C ILE A 26 19.48 16.05 -8.75
N LEU A 27 18.69 16.57 -7.79
CA LEU A 27 18.87 17.94 -7.27
C LEU A 27 19.92 18.05 -6.16
N GLU A 28 20.02 17.05 -5.27
CA GLU A 28 20.84 17.18 -4.06
C GLU A 28 22.21 16.52 -4.17
N ILE A 29 22.31 15.37 -4.84
CA ILE A 29 23.52 14.52 -4.81
C ILE A 29 24.45 14.81 -5.98
N ASN A 30 23.92 15.14 -7.16
CA ASN A 30 24.75 15.19 -8.37
C ASN A 30 25.12 16.61 -8.81
N SER A 31 24.14 17.48 -9.11
CA SER A 31 24.42 18.86 -9.51
C SER A 31 23.34 19.80 -8.99
N LYS A 32 23.76 20.86 -8.28
CA LYS A 32 22.82 21.90 -7.82
C LYS A 32 22.25 22.63 -9.02
N ASP A 33 20.94 22.49 -9.22
CA ASP A 33 20.11 23.26 -10.15
C ASP A 33 20.46 23.16 -11.65
N ILE A 34 21.30 22.20 -12.07
CA ILE A 34 21.65 21.98 -13.48
C ILE A 34 21.54 20.48 -13.82
N VAL A 35 20.77 20.16 -14.86
CA VAL A 35 20.63 18.78 -15.35
C VAL A 35 21.73 18.47 -16.37
N GLU A 36 22.60 17.51 -16.05
CA GLU A 36 23.65 17.03 -16.94
C GLU A 36 23.13 16.02 -17.97
N LEU A 37 23.86 15.87 -19.09
CA LEU A 37 23.44 15.01 -20.20
C LEU A 37 23.24 13.54 -19.77
N TRP A 38 24.06 13.05 -18.84
CA TRP A 38 23.94 11.67 -18.36
C TRP A 38 22.72 11.49 -17.43
N GLU A 39 22.30 12.51 -16.68
CA GLU A 39 21.09 12.48 -15.84
C GLU A 39 19.83 12.42 -16.70
N ALA A 40 19.85 13.21 -17.78
CA ALA A 40 18.80 13.18 -18.80
C ALA A 40 18.72 11.81 -19.47
N LEU A 41 19.87 11.18 -19.78
CA LEU A 41 19.92 9.84 -20.34
C LEU A 41 19.41 8.76 -19.37
N VAL A 42 19.75 8.86 -18.08
CA VAL A 42 19.24 7.92 -17.05
C VAL A 42 17.74 8.11 -16.86
N THR A 43 17.26 9.34 -16.78
CA THR A 43 15.82 9.65 -16.68
C THR A 43 15.06 9.18 -17.92
N PHE A 44 15.66 9.34 -19.10
CA PHE A 44 15.10 8.82 -20.35
C PHE A 44 15.06 7.28 -20.38
N ALA A 45 16.09 6.62 -19.86
CA ALA A 45 16.13 5.16 -19.72
C ALA A 45 15.16 4.64 -18.65
N PHE A 46 14.80 5.44 -17.65
CA PHE A 46 13.77 5.06 -16.68
C PHE A 46 12.40 4.90 -17.29
N PHE A 47 12.07 5.66 -18.34
CA PHE A 47 10.77 5.56 -19.00
C PHE A 47 10.44 4.13 -19.50
N PRO A 48 11.27 3.47 -20.34
CA PRO A 48 11.02 2.09 -20.74
C PRO A 48 11.15 1.11 -19.58
N ILE A 49 12.10 1.29 -18.65
CA ILE A 49 12.26 0.41 -17.48
C ILE A 49 10.97 0.40 -16.65
N PHE A 50 10.38 1.58 -16.44
CA PHE A 50 9.17 1.75 -15.64
C PHE A 50 7.93 1.18 -16.32
N VAL A 51 7.79 1.42 -17.63
CA VAL A 51 6.74 0.79 -18.44
C VAL A 51 6.87 -0.73 -18.39
N THR A 52 8.09 -1.26 -18.45
CA THR A 52 8.33 -2.72 -18.39
C THR A 52 7.99 -3.27 -17.00
N LEU A 53 8.40 -2.61 -15.91
CA LEU A 53 8.05 -3.01 -14.54
C LEU A 53 6.54 -2.96 -14.30
N ALA A 54 5.87 -1.91 -14.76
CA ALA A 54 4.41 -1.79 -14.65
C ALA A 54 3.70 -2.88 -15.47
N TYR A 55 4.18 -3.17 -16.67
CA TYR A 55 3.66 -4.25 -17.51
C TYR A 55 3.87 -5.63 -16.88
N LEU A 56 5.04 -5.93 -16.32
CA LEU A 56 5.27 -7.19 -15.60
C LEU A 56 4.37 -7.35 -14.38
N ALA A 57 4.10 -6.26 -13.67
CA ALA A 57 3.20 -6.27 -12.53
C ALA A 57 1.72 -6.42 -12.95
N ASP A 58 1.34 -5.89 -14.11
CA ASP A 58 0.01 -6.03 -14.70
C ASP A 58 -0.26 -7.47 -15.21
N ILE A 59 0.75 -8.14 -15.79
CA ILE A 59 0.62 -9.54 -16.26
C ILE A 59 0.60 -10.54 -15.08
N GLY A 60 0.94 -10.12 -13.85
CA GLY A 60 0.88 -10.99 -12.68
C GLY A 60 1.98 -12.06 -12.62
N VAL A 61 3.08 -11.91 -13.37
CA VAL A 61 4.21 -12.86 -13.41
C VAL A 61 5.10 -12.77 -12.16
N LEU A 62 4.95 -11.74 -11.33
CA LEU A 62 5.55 -11.67 -10.00
C LEU A 62 4.79 -12.53 -8.98
N GLY A 63 4.59 -13.81 -9.31
CA GLY A 63 4.19 -14.83 -8.38
C GLY A 63 5.32 -15.23 -7.43
N CYS A 64 5.82 -14.32 -6.60
CA CYS A 64 6.42 -14.68 -5.30
C CYS A 64 6.63 -13.45 -4.39
N GLY A 65 5.95 -13.42 -3.25
CA GLY A 65 6.38 -12.70 -2.04
C GLY A 65 6.00 -11.22 -1.89
N LEU A 66 6.30 -10.34 -2.87
CA LEU A 66 6.25 -8.89 -2.62
C LEU A 66 4.82 -8.31 -2.56
N SER A 67 3.91 -8.81 -3.42
CA SER A 67 2.51 -8.36 -3.46
C SER A 67 1.72 -8.72 -2.19
N LYS A 68 2.03 -9.86 -1.54
CA LYS A 68 1.37 -10.23 -0.28
C LYS A 68 1.69 -9.23 0.82
N ARG A 69 2.96 -8.86 0.97
CA ARG A 69 3.43 -8.00 2.06
C ARG A 69 2.88 -6.57 1.98
N ALA A 70 2.70 -6.03 0.77
CA ALA A 70 2.10 -4.70 0.59
C ALA A 70 0.59 -4.71 0.86
N ASP A 71 -0.13 -5.73 0.40
CA ASP A 71 -1.55 -5.92 0.76
C ASP A 71 -1.69 -6.10 2.28
N ASP A 72 -0.85 -6.92 2.92
CA ASP A 72 -0.88 -7.15 4.37
C ASP A 72 -0.73 -5.86 5.18
N ILE A 73 0.13 -4.92 4.73
CA ILE A 73 0.31 -3.60 5.36
C ILE A 73 -0.94 -2.73 5.17
N ALA A 74 -1.50 -2.68 3.97
CA ALA A 74 -2.71 -1.92 3.68
C ALA A 74 -3.95 -2.45 4.44
N TRP A 75 -4.10 -3.77 4.56
CA TRP A 75 -5.12 -4.40 5.39
C TRP A 75 -4.92 -4.08 6.87
N SER A 76 -3.67 -4.02 7.35
CA SER A 76 -3.37 -3.61 8.72
C SER A 76 -3.83 -2.18 8.99
N GLU A 77 -3.52 -1.25 8.09
CA GLU A 77 -3.82 0.18 8.25
C GLU A 77 -5.33 0.45 8.15
N ALA A 78 -5.99 -0.07 7.10
CA ALA A 78 -7.43 0.09 6.90
C ALA A 78 -8.25 -0.59 8.01
N SER A 79 -7.78 -1.70 8.57
CA SER A 79 -8.50 -2.39 9.64
C SER A 79 -8.52 -1.59 10.94
N MET A 80 -7.41 -0.94 11.32
CA MET A 80 -7.32 -0.22 12.58
C MET A 80 -8.30 0.96 12.63
N GLU A 81 -8.47 1.67 11.51
CA GLU A 81 -9.41 2.78 11.41
C GLU A 81 -10.87 2.31 11.43
N GLU A 82 -11.20 1.23 10.72
CA GLU A 82 -12.55 0.64 10.71
C GLU A 82 -12.92 0.01 12.07
N PHE A 83 -11.97 -0.63 12.77
CA PHE A 83 -12.18 -1.17 14.12
C PHE A 83 -12.45 -0.08 15.15
N ALA A 84 -11.69 1.03 15.10
CA ALA A 84 -11.91 2.17 15.98
C ALA A 84 -13.29 2.80 15.74
N GLN A 85 -13.77 2.81 14.50
CA GLN A 85 -15.12 3.28 14.17
C GLN A 85 -16.22 2.29 14.59
N LEU A 86 -15.96 0.99 14.46
CA LEU A 86 -16.91 -0.06 14.81
C LEU A 86 -17.12 -0.16 16.31
N GLU A 87 -16.06 -0.08 17.11
CA GLU A 87 -16.17 -0.04 18.57
C GLU A 87 -17.03 1.15 19.02
N ARG A 88 -16.83 2.32 18.40
CA ARG A 88 -17.66 3.51 18.65
C ARG A 88 -19.13 3.28 18.31
N ARG A 89 -19.43 2.56 17.22
CA ARG A 89 -20.81 2.22 16.86
C ARG A 89 -21.44 1.21 17.82
N ILE A 90 -20.73 0.13 18.17
CA ILE A 90 -21.24 -0.90 19.09
C ILE A 90 -21.50 -0.30 20.47
N ARG A 91 -20.56 0.51 20.99
CA ARG A 91 -20.71 1.18 22.29
C ARG A 91 -21.86 2.19 22.28
N ALA A 92 -22.13 2.84 21.13
CA ALA A 92 -23.27 3.76 20.97
C ALA A 92 -24.61 3.05 20.78
N GLU A 93 -24.64 1.90 20.10
CA GLU A 93 -25.87 1.17 19.77
C GLU A 93 -26.33 0.24 20.89
N HIS A 94 -25.39 -0.36 21.63
CA HIS A 94 -25.68 -1.35 22.69
C HIS A 94 -25.47 -0.80 24.12
N GLY A 95 -24.93 0.41 24.27
CA GLY A 95 -24.72 1.07 25.56
C GLY A 95 -23.66 0.38 26.45
N GLU A 96 -23.29 1.04 27.54
CA GLU A 96 -22.19 0.70 28.48
C GLU A 96 -22.28 -0.69 29.15
N HIS A 97 -23.28 -1.50 28.82
CA HIS A 97 -23.55 -2.80 29.43
C HIS A 97 -22.69 -3.95 28.86
N LEU A 98 -22.01 -3.73 27.72
CA LEU A 98 -21.08 -4.72 27.17
C LEU A 98 -19.70 -4.57 27.80
N SER A 99 -19.22 -5.66 28.40
CA SER A 99 -17.82 -5.75 28.84
C SER A 99 -16.88 -5.61 27.64
N GLU A 100 -15.73 -4.97 27.80
CA GLU A 100 -14.72 -4.85 26.73
C GLU A 100 -14.36 -6.22 26.12
N VAL A 101 -14.49 -7.29 26.91
CA VAL A 101 -14.30 -8.68 26.50
C VAL A 101 -15.35 -9.13 25.46
N GLU A 102 -16.62 -8.75 25.62
CA GLU A 102 -17.69 -9.11 24.71
C GLU A 102 -17.62 -8.31 23.41
N VAL A 103 -17.23 -7.04 23.49
CA VAL A 103 -16.94 -6.21 22.31
C VAL A 103 -15.79 -6.83 21.51
N GLY A 104 -14.74 -7.28 22.19
CA GLY A 104 -13.63 -8.03 21.57
C GLY A 104 -14.07 -9.31 20.85
N ALA A 105 -14.96 -10.09 21.46
CA ALA A 105 -15.47 -11.32 20.86
C ALA A 105 -16.31 -11.06 19.61
N LEU A 106 -17.14 -10.01 19.62
CA LEU A 106 -17.93 -9.60 18.46
C LEU A 106 -17.06 -9.06 17.33
N MET A 107 -15.97 -8.35 17.65
CA MET A 107 -14.99 -7.89 16.66
C MET A 107 -14.36 -9.05 15.90
N GLN A 108 -13.95 -10.12 16.59
CA GLN A 108 -13.37 -11.31 15.96
C GLN A 108 -14.36 -12.07 15.07
N TYR A 109 -15.64 -12.07 15.43
CA TYR A 109 -16.67 -12.76 14.64
C TYR A 109 -17.00 -12.01 13.34
N GLN A 110 -17.04 -10.67 13.40
CA GLN A 110 -17.40 -9.86 12.24
C GLN A 110 -16.26 -9.77 11.20
N PHE A 111 -15.00 -9.84 11.65
CA PHE A 111 -13.81 -9.75 10.79
C PHE A 111 -12.75 -10.81 11.17
N PRO A 112 -12.84 -12.03 10.65
CA PRO A 112 -11.84 -13.05 10.91
C PRO A 112 -10.51 -12.67 10.23
N ALA A 113 -9.42 -12.61 11.00
CA ALA A 113 -8.08 -12.39 10.47
C ALA A 113 -7.77 -13.43 9.37
N PRO A 114 -7.15 -13.03 8.24
CA PRO A 114 -6.81 -13.97 7.18
C PRO A 114 -5.91 -15.06 7.75
N LYS A 115 -6.34 -16.33 7.67
CA LYS A 115 -5.52 -17.46 8.08
C LYS A 115 -4.31 -17.54 7.16
N ASN A 116 -3.13 -17.23 7.70
CA ASN A 116 -1.86 -17.53 7.04
C ASN A 116 -1.83 -19.03 6.72
N LYS A 117 -1.78 -19.35 5.42
CA LYS A 117 -1.52 -20.70 4.91
C LYS A 117 -0.02 -20.92 4.80
#